data_AF-A0A922ZYB5-F1
#
_entry.id   AF-A0A922ZYB5-F1
#
_cell.length_a   1.000
_cell.length_b   1.000
_cell.length_c   1.000
_cell.angle_alpha   90.00
_cell.angle_beta   90.00
_cell.angle_gamma   90.00
#
_symmetry.space_group_name_H-M   'P 1'
#
loop_
_entity.id
_entity.type
_entity.pdbx_description
1 polymer ?
#
loop_
_entity_poly.entity_id
_entity_poly.type
_entity_poly.pdbx_seq_one_letter_code
_entity_poly.pdbx_strand_id
1 'polypeptide(L)'
;MPIKRASLKDVRKTKTRTAYNTKHTAKTKLALDMARKSDYAPEKVVDAVKQLDKLAQKGIVHKNTAARKKSRLMKKANAAKIAAKATAS
;
A
#
# COMPACT_ATOMS: atom_id res chain seq x y z
N MET A 1 9.87 8.14 28.33
CA MET A 1 11.04 7.25 28.13
C MET A 1 10.86 6.01 29.00
N PRO A 2 11.42 4.83 28.62
CA PRO A 2 11.29 3.64 29.45
C PRO A 2 11.90 3.87 30.83
N ILE A 3 11.16 3.49 31.87
CA ILE A 3 11.57 3.57 33.27
C ILE A 3 12.57 2.46 33.61
N LYS A 4 12.40 1.28 33.00
CA LYS A 4 13.28 0.12 33.19
C LYS A 4 14.41 0.10 32.16
N ARG A 5 15.64 -0.20 32.60
CA ARG A 5 16.83 -0.31 31.71
C ARG A 5 16.64 -1.37 30.61
N ALA A 6 16.00 -2.49 30.91
CA ALA A 6 15.72 -3.55 29.94
C ALA A 6 14.88 -3.06 28.75
N SER A 7 13.93 -2.16 29.00
CA SER A 7 13.01 -1.62 27.99
C SER A 7 13.68 -0.65 27.00
N LEU A 8 14.90 -0.16 27.28
CA LEU A 8 15.68 0.62 26.31
C LEU A 8 16.00 -0.20 25.05
N LYS A 9 16.17 -1.52 25.18
CA LYS A 9 16.41 -2.42 24.05
C LYS A 9 15.23 -2.42 23.08
N ASP A 10 14.00 -2.46 23.61
CA ASP A 10 12.79 -2.48 22.80
C ASP A 10 12.54 -1.14 22.10
N VAL A 11 12.92 -0.02 22.72
CA VAL A 11 12.92 1.29 22.06
C VAL A 11 13.86 1.30 20.86
N ARG A 12 15.08 0.76 20.99
CA ARG A 12 16.03 0.66 19.85
C ARG A 12 15.49 -0.22 18.73
N LYS A 13 14.94 -1.39 19.06
CA LYS A 13 14.30 -2.30 18.08
C LYS A 13 13.10 -1.66 17.39
N THR A 14 12.31 -0.89 18.13
CA THR A 14 11.15 -0.17 17.58
C THR A 14 11.59 0.88 16.57
N LYS A 15 12.64 1.66 16.87
CA LYS A 15 13.18 2.65 15.93
C LYS A 15 13.56 2.03 14.58
N THR A 16 14.30 0.91 14.60
CA THR A 16 14.74 0.24 13.37
C THR A 16 13.56 -0.38 12.60
N ARG A 17 12.62 -1.04 13.29
CA ARG A 17 11.39 -1.57 12.68
C ARG A 17 10.53 -0.48 12.07
N THR A 18 10.37 0.66 12.75
CA THR A 18 9.60 1.79 12.23
C THR A 18 10.23 2.33 10.96
N ALA A 19 11.54 2.55 10.92
CA ALA A 19 12.24 3.02 9.72
C ALA A 19 12.09 2.05 8.52
N TYR A 20 12.15 0.74 8.75
CA TYR A 20 11.89 -0.25 7.72
C TYR A 20 10.44 -0.21 7.21
N ASN A 21 9.47 -0.15 8.13
CA ASN A 21 8.05 -0.11 7.81
C ASN A 21 7.65 1.18 7.08
N THR A 22 8.21 2.33 7.48
CA THR A 22 7.92 3.62 6.82
C THR A 22 8.41 3.60 5.37
N LYS A 23 9.62 3.08 5.10
CA LYS A 23 10.12 2.92 3.73
C LYS A 23 9.20 2.06 2.86
N HIS A 24 8.78 0.90 3.37
CA HIS A 24 7.90 0.01 2.61
C HIS A 24 6.50 0.56 2.41
N THR A 25 5.93 1.23 3.42
CA THR A 25 4.61 1.86 3.30
C THR A 25 4.63 3.09 2.39
N ALA A 26 5.72 3.87 2.36
CA ALA A 26 5.89 4.98 1.43
C ALA A 26 5.91 4.50 -0.02
N LYS A 27 6.66 3.43 -0.32
CA LYS A 27 6.70 2.83 -1.66
C LYS A 27 5.32 2.41 -2.17
N THR A 28 4.48 1.85 -1.30
CA THR A 28 3.15 1.37 -1.71
C THR A 28 2.15 2.50 -1.84
N LYS A 29 2.26 3.57 -1.03
CA LYS A 29 1.52 4.81 -1.25
C LYS A 29 1.86 5.41 -2.61
N LEU A 30 3.14 5.52 -2.93
CA LEU A 30 3.58 6.02 -4.23
C LEU A 30 3.01 5.19 -5.40
N ALA A 31 3.04 3.86 -5.31
CA ALA A 31 2.45 3.00 -6.34
C ALA A 31 0.93 3.23 -6.50
N LEU A 32 0.21 3.41 -5.39
CA LEU A 32 -1.23 3.73 -5.43
C LEU A 32 -1.50 5.12 -6.03
N ASP A 33 -0.67 6.11 -5.73
CA ASP A 33 -0.81 7.46 -6.27
C ASP A 33 -0.46 7.51 -7.76
N MET A 34 0.54 6.75 -8.20
CA MET A 34 0.87 6.59 -9.62
C MET A 34 -0.29 5.96 -10.39
N ALA A 35 -0.95 4.94 -9.83
CA ALA A 35 -2.13 4.34 -10.44
C ALA A 35 -3.30 5.33 -10.57
N ARG A 36 -3.42 6.31 -9.65
CA ARG A 36 -4.43 7.37 -9.76
C ARG A 36 -4.08 8.41 -10.83
N LYS A 37 -2.82 8.81 -10.91
CA LYS A 37 -2.35 9.81 -11.89
C LYS A 37 -2.40 9.30 -13.33
N SER A 38 -2.28 7.99 -13.52
CA SER A 38 -2.33 7.35 -14.83
C SER A 38 -3.73 6.89 -15.23
N ASP A 39 -4.79 7.48 -14.68
CA ASP A 39 -6.19 7.08 -14.89
C ASP A 39 -6.43 5.57 -14.79
N TYR A 40 -5.77 4.93 -13.82
CA TYR A 40 -5.84 3.50 -13.59
C TYR A 40 -5.37 2.63 -14.76
N ALA A 41 -4.34 3.09 -15.49
CA ALA A 41 -3.61 2.27 -16.46
C ALA A 41 -3.29 0.86 -15.89
N PRO A 42 -3.50 -0.21 -16.69
CA PRO A 42 -3.49 -1.58 -16.20
C PRO A 42 -2.16 -1.97 -15.55
N GLU A 43 -1.03 -1.54 -16.13
CA GLU A 43 0.31 -1.82 -15.60
C GLU A 43 0.52 -1.24 -14.20
N LYS A 44 0.12 0.02 -13.98
CA LYS A 44 0.27 0.70 -12.68
C LYS A 44 -0.65 0.11 -11.62
N VAL A 45 -1.83 -0.36 -12.02
CA VAL A 45 -2.74 -1.08 -11.13
C VAL A 45 -2.13 -2.42 -10.70
N VAL A 46 -1.56 -3.19 -11.63
CA VAL A 46 -0.88 -4.46 -11.33
C VAL A 46 0.30 -4.25 -10.37
N ASP A 47 1.11 -3.21 -10.62
CA ASP A 47 2.22 -2.86 -9.74
C ASP A 47 1.74 -2.50 -8.33
N ALA A 48 0.70 -1.69 -8.20
CA ALA A 48 0.13 -1.31 -6.92
C ALA A 48 -0.40 -2.53 -6.15
N VAL A 49 -1.08 -3.47 -6.83
CA VAL A 49 -1.54 -4.73 -6.23
C VAL A 49 -0.36 -5.58 -5.77
N LYS A 50 0.67 -5.76 -6.60
CA LYS A 50 1.88 -6.51 -6.26
C LYS A 50 2.58 -5.96 -5.02
N GLN A 51 2.62 -4.64 -4.87
CA GLN A 51 3.20 -4.00 -3.69
C GLN A 51 2.33 -4.20 -2.43
N LEU A 52 0.99 -4.16 -2.55
CA LEU A 52 0.08 -4.43 -1.44
C LEU A 52 0.20 -5.87 -0.92
N ASP A 53 0.26 -6.84 -1.84
CA ASP A 53 0.35 -8.25 -1.48
C ASP A 53 1.71 -8.56 -0.83
N LYS A 54 2.80 -7.93 -1.29
CA LYS A 54 4.13 -7.99 -0.62
C LYS A 54 4.11 -7.44 0.81
N LEU A 55 3.40 -6.33 1.06
CA LEU A 55 3.26 -5.78 2.41
C LEU A 55 2.48 -6.70 3.34
N ALA A 56 1.47 -7.38 2.81
CA ALA A 56 0.68 -8.35 3.55
C ALA A 56 1.53 -9.57 3.93
N GLN A 57 2.29 -10.11 2.98
CA GLN A 57 3.20 -11.23 3.21
C GLN A 57 4.26 -10.90 4.28
N LYS A 58 4.76 -9.66 4.30
CA LYS A 58 5.71 -9.18 5.32
C LYS A 58 5.08 -8.87 6.69
N GLY A 59 3.76 -8.99 6.84
CA GLY A 59 3.05 -8.65 8.07
C GLY A 59 3.05 -7.16 8.43
N ILE A 60 3.44 -6.27 7.50
CA ILE A 60 3.44 -4.82 7.73
C ILE A 60 2.00 -4.28 7.65
N VAL A 61 1.17 -4.87 6.79
CA VAL A 61 -0.25 -4.58 6.66
C VAL A 61 -1.04 -5.86 6.89
N HIS A 62 -2.09 -5.79 7.71
CA HIS A 62 -2.95 -6.95 7.93
C HIS A 62 -3.65 -7.41 6.63
N LYS A 63 -3.83 -8.73 6.46
CA LYS A 63 -4.45 -9.35 5.27
C LYS A 63 -5.77 -8.69 4.85
N ASN A 64 -6.64 -8.39 5.83
CA ASN A 64 -7.93 -7.73 5.56
C ASN A 64 -7.76 -6.28 5.08
N THR A 65 -6.74 -5.57 5.57
CA THR A 65 -6.46 -4.20 5.13
C THR A 65 -5.88 -4.20 3.72
N ALA A 66 -5.02 -5.17 3.38
CA ALA A 66 -4.56 -5.35 2.01
C ALA A 66 -5.73 -5.69 1.06
N ALA A 67 -6.58 -6.64 1.43
CA ALA A 67 -7.78 -7.02 0.67
C ALA A 67 -8.73 -5.84 0.45
N ARG A 68 -9.02 -5.05 1.50
CA ARG A 68 -9.84 -3.84 1.38
C ARG A 68 -9.23 -2.82 0.40
N LYS A 69 -7.92 -2.59 0.48
CA LYS A 69 -7.23 -1.65 -0.43
C LYS A 69 -7.24 -2.15 -1.87
N LYS A 70 -7.01 -3.45 -2.09
CA LYS A 70 -7.09 -4.11 -3.40
C LYS A 70 -8.49 -3.98 -4.02
N SER A 71 -9.53 -4.31 -3.25
CA SER A 71 -10.93 -4.16 -3.68
C SER A 71 -11.26 -2.72 -4.06
N ARG A 72 -10.89 -1.74 -3.23
CA ARG A 72 -11.12 -0.31 -3.52
C ARG A 72 -10.38 0.16 -4.78
N LEU A 73 -9.14 -0.29 -4.99
CA LEU A 73 -8.35 0.06 -6.18
C LEU A 73 -9.03 -0.48 -7.45
N MET A 74 -9.43 -1.75 -7.45
CA MET A 74 -10.07 -2.38 -8.60
C MET A 74 -11.44 -1.76 -8.93
N LYS A 75 -12.24 -1.42 -7.92
CA LYS A 75 -13.51 -0.70 -8.12
C LYS A 75 -13.30 0.62 -8.87
N LYS A 76 -12.28 1.38 -8.49
CA LYS A 76 -11.96 2.66 -9.15
C LYS A 76 -11.44 2.46 -10.57
N ALA A 77 -10.58 1.46 -10.79
CA ALA A 77 -10.08 1.14 -12.12
C ALA A 77 -11.20 0.72 -13.08
N ASN A 78 -12.15 -0.10 -12.61
CA ASN A 78 -13.31 -0.50 -13.40
C ASN A 78 -14.23 0.68 -13.70
N ALA A 79 -14.47 1.57 -12.73
CA ALA A 79 -15.25 2.78 -12.95
C ALA A 79 -14.60 3.71 -13.99
N ALA A 80 -13.28 3.90 -13.92
CA ALA A 80 -12.53 4.67 -14.91
C ALA A 80 -12.61 4.04 -16.31
N LYS A 81 -12.51 2.71 -16.41
CA LYS A 81 -12.68 1.98 -17.68
C LYS A 81 -14.08 2.15 -18.27
N ILE A 82 -15.13 2.11 -17.44
CA ILE A 82 -16.51 2.33 -17.87
C ILE A 82 -16.70 3.77 -18.38
N ALA A 83 -16.17 4.75 -17.64
CA ALA A 83 -16.23 6.15 -18.06
C ALA A 83 -15.53 6.38 -19.40
N ALA A 84 -14.32 5.81 -19.59
CA ALA A 84 -13.60 5.88 -20.86
C ALA A 84 -14.34 5.21 -22.03
N LYS A 85 -15.08 4.12 -21.77
CA LYS A 85 -15.91 3.45 -22.77
C LYS A 85 -17.15 4.28 -23.15
N ALA A 86 -17.79 4.94 -22.17
CA ALA A 86 -18.97 5.77 -22.39
C ALA A 86 -18.66 7.06 -23.18
N THR A 87 -17.44 7.58 -23.08
CA THR A 87 -16.98 8.74 -23.87
C THR A 87 -16.58 8.38 -25.30
N ALA A 88 -16.42 7.09 -25.62
CA ALA A 88 -16.00 6.61 -26.93
C ALA A 88 -17.16 6.09 -27.81
N SER A 89 -18.40 6.22 -27.32
CA SER A 89 -19.65 5.98 -28.07
C SER A 89 -20.37 7.29 -28.30
#